data_AF-S6HFD1-F1
#
_entry.id   AF-S6HFD1-F1
#
_cell.length_a   1.000
_cell.length_b   1.000
_cell.length_c   1.000
_cell.angle_alpha   90.00
_cell.angle_beta   90.00
_cell.angle_gamma   90.00
#
_symmetry.space_group_name_H-M   'P 1'
#
loop_
_entity.id
_entity.type
_entity.pdbx_description
1 polymer ?
#
loop_
_entity_poly.entity_id
_entity_poly.type
_entity_poly.pdbx_seq_one_letter_code
_entity_poly.pdbx_strand_id
1 'polypeptide(L)'
;MFNRQATTTRTMLRQSAIAAQTPVRSDAERPGNEPIRQLLKSFGLRTSLVRLKVLDALLTATGEGQALGVRGVHSQMLKLDIPLSFLSVREVLKRLCDEGVILLNADKSYSLHPRAWQWLNEPGKPAE
;
A
#
# COMPACT_ATOMS: atom_id res chain seq x y z
N MET A 1 32.55 52.00 -34.15
CA MET A 1 31.97 50.77 -33.57
C MET A 1 30.58 51.12 -33.05
N PHE A 2 29.57 50.35 -33.46
CA PHE A 2 28.16 50.71 -33.44
C PHE A 2 27.51 50.70 -32.05
N ASN A 3 26.61 51.68 -31.91
CA ASN A 3 25.59 51.94 -30.91
C ASN A 3 24.64 50.75 -30.63
N ARG A 4 24.32 50.45 -29.37
CA ARG A 4 23.09 49.74 -28.92
C ARG A 4 22.65 50.41 -27.60
N GLN A 5 21.60 51.23 -27.58
CA GLN A 5 20.17 50.87 -27.51
C GLN A 5 19.87 49.89 -26.37
N ALA A 6 18.78 49.96 -25.60
CA ALA A 6 17.75 50.94 -25.33
C ALA A 6 16.86 50.26 -24.25
N THR A 7 16.38 51.07 -23.30
CA THR A 7 15.02 51.08 -22.75
C THR A 7 14.24 49.77 -22.56
N THR A 8 14.05 49.41 -21.28
CA THR A 8 12.79 49.01 -20.62
C THR A 8 11.62 48.57 -21.51
N THR A 9 11.14 47.33 -21.35
CA THR A 9 9.70 47.01 -21.35
C THR A 9 9.39 45.73 -20.56
N ARG A 10 8.90 45.92 -19.33
CA ARG A 10 7.71 45.30 -18.72
C ARG A 10 7.29 43.89 -19.18
N THR A 11 7.32 42.92 -18.25
CA THR A 11 6.55 41.65 -18.18
C THR A 11 7.18 40.86 -17.01
N MET A 12 6.56 40.36 -15.95
CA MET A 12 5.18 39.90 -15.72
C MET A 12 4.94 39.88 -14.20
N LEU A 13 3.87 40.52 -13.73
CA LEU A 13 3.18 40.10 -12.51
C LEU A 13 2.53 38.75 -12.79
N ARG A 14 2.96 37.68 -12.13
CA ARG A 14 2.15 36.47 -11.95
C ARG A 14 2.64 35.72 -10.71
N GLN A 15 2.10 36.07 -9.55
CA GLN A 15 0.99 35.35 -8.93
C GLN A 15 1.52 34.16 -8.13
N SER A 16 1.84 34.45 -6.87
CA SER A 16 1.91 33.51 -5.78
C SER A 16 0.52 32.90 -5.57
N ALA A 17 0.37 31.65 -5.98
CA ALA A 17 -0.61 30.71 -5.44
C ALA A 17 -0.28 29.32 -5.99
N ILE A 18 0.04 28.39 -5.10
CA ILE A 18 -0.68 27.12 -5.00
C ILE A 18 -0.28 26.45 -3.69
N ALA A 19 -1.19 26.52 -2.73
CA ALA A 19 -1.30 25.51 -1.69
C ALA A 19 -1.48 24.15 -2.40
N ALA A 20 -0.39 23.42 -2.58
CA ALA A 20 -0.43 22.02 -2.96
C ALA A 20 -0.85 21.21 -1.73
N GLN A 21 -2.12 21.37 -1.36
CA GLN A 21 -2.92 20.28 -0.84
C GLN A 21 -2.67 19.13 -1.82
N THR A 22 -1.80 18.20 -1.45
CA THR A 22 -1.67 16.97 -2.21
C THR A 22 -3.05 16.34 -2.10
N PRO A 23 -3.83 16.18 -3.20
CA PRO A 23 -4.89 15.20 -3.14
C PRO A 23 -4.17 13.90 -2.82
N VAL A 24 -4.38 13.38 -1.62
CA VAL A 24 -4.16 11.96 -1.35
C VAL A 24 -4.76 11.26 -2.55
N ARG A 25 -3.88 10.71 -3.39
CA ARG A 25 -4.27 10.01 -4.58
C ARG A 25 -5.07 8.83 -4.06
N SER A 26 -6.38 9.01 -3.97
CA SER A 26 -7.36 7.98 -3.77
C SER A 26 -7.28 7.13 -5.03
N ASP A 27 -6.28 6.26 -5.06
CA ASP A 27 -6.18 5.15 -5.98
C ASP A 27 -7.31 4.19 -5.56
N ALA A 28 -8.51 4.57 -5.97
CA ALA A 28 -9.77 3.91 -5.76
C ALA A 28 -10.27 3.56 -7.15
N GLU A 29 -9.71 2.51 -7.78
CA GLU A 29 -10.36 1.88 -8.94
C GLU A 29 -9.87 0.44 -9.19
N ARG A 30 -9.89 -0.37 -8.12
CA ARG A 30 -10.27 -1.79 -8.24
C ARG A 30 -11.34 -2.08 -7.18
N PRO A 31 -12.51 -2.60 -7.55
CA PRO A 31 -13.50 -3.03 -6.58
C PRO A 31 -12.93 -4.27 -5.87
N GLY A 32 -12.57 -4.16 -4.59
CA GLY A 32 -12.15 -5.34 -3.81
C GLY A 32 -11.27 -5.11 -2.58
N ASN A 33 -10.52 -4.00 -2.49
CA ASN A 33 -9.53 -3.84 -1.40
C ASN A 33 -10.00 -2.98 -0.23
N GLU A 34 -11.23 -2.46 -0.25
CA GLU A 34 -11.82 -1.72 0.88
C GLU A 34 -11.77 -2.49 2.22
N PRO A 35 -12.15 -3.78 2.29
CA PRO A 35 -12.04 -4.53 3.54
C PRO A 35 -10.59 -4.62 4.03
N ILE A 36 -9.61 -4.74 3.13
CA ILE A 36 -8.19 -4.76 3.51
C ILE A 36 -7.73 -3.38 4.03
N ARG A 37 -8.23 -2.28 3.45
CA ARG A 37 -7.93 -0.92 3.92
C ARG A 37 -8.44 -0.69 5.34
N GLN A 38 -9.68 -1.09 5.59
CA GLN A 38 -10.32 -0.92 6.89
C GLN A 38 -9.75 -1.89 7.95
N LEU A 39 -9.33 -3.09 7.54
CA LEU A 39 -8.53 -4.00 8.37
C LEU A 39 -7.24 -3.31 8.82
N LEU A 40 -6.43 -2.81 7.89
CA LEU A 40 -5.18 -2.11 8.23
C LEU A 40 -5.43 -0.96 9.20
N LYS A 41 -6.49 -0.17 8.99
CA LYS A 41 -6.87 0.93 9.89
C LYS A 41 -7.22 0.42 11.30
N SER A 42 -7.96 -0.68 11.41
CA SER A 42 -8.36 -1.28 12.70
C SER A 42 -7.17 -1.83 13.48
N PHE A 43 -6.11 -2.25 12.77
CA PHE A 43 -4.85 -2.71 13.35
C PHE A 43 -3.83 -1.56 13.54
N GLY A 44 -4.24 -0.28 13.38
CA GLY A 44 -3.35 0.88 13.59
C GLY A 44 -2.31 1.09 12.48
N LEU A 45 -2.43 0.39 11.36
CA LEU A 45 -1.48 0.44 10.26
C LEU A 45 -1.88 1.47 9.21
N ARG A 46 -0.88 2.23 8.75
CA ARG A 46 -1.03 3.06 7.55
C ARG A 46 -1.37 2.20 6.34
N THR A 47 -2.38 2.65 5.59
CA THR A 47 -2.75 2.09 4.30
C THR A 47 -1.70 2.45 3.25
N SER A 48 -1.09 1.44 2.64
CA SER A 48 -0.13 1.63 1.55
C SER A 48 -0.36 0.57 0.48
N LEU A 49 -0.06 0.89 -0.78
CA LEU A 49 -0.26 -0.02 -1.90
C LEU A 49 0.47 -1.36 -1.69
N VAL A 50 1.72 -1.31 -1.20
CA VAL A 50 2.52 -2.51 -0.91
C VAL A 50 1.82 -3.42 0.11
N ARG A 51 1.36 -2.88 1.24
CA ARG A 51 0.67 -3.67 2.27
C ARG A 51 -0.63 -4.25 1.76
N LEU A 52 -1.40 -3.46 1.01
CA LEU A 52 -2.63 -3.91 0.37
C LEU A 52 -2.36 -5.08 -0.57
N LYS A 53 -1.34 -4.99 -1.42
CA LYS A 53 -1.01 -6.05 -2.39
C LYS A 53 -0.41 -7.30 -1.76
N VAL A 54 0.41 -7.15 -0.72
CA VAL A 54 0.91 -8.30 0.04
C VAL A 54 -0.25 -9.03 0.73
N LEU A 55 -1.16 -8.32 1.38
CA LEU A 55 -2.32 -8.93 2.03
C LEU A 55 -3.30 -9.55 1.03
N ASP A 56 -3.54 -8.89 -0.09
CA ASP A 56 -4.36 -9.39 -1.20
C ASP A 56 -3.79 -10.72 -1.74
N ALA A 57 -2.49 -10.78 -2.01
CA ALA A 57 -1.82 -12.01 -2.45
C ALA A 57 -1.91 -13.14 -1.41
N LEU A 58 -1.75 -12.82 -0.13
CA LEU A 58 -1.92 -13.79 0.96
C LEU A 58 -3.36 -14.28 1.07
N LEU A 59 -4.35 -13.41 0.89
CA LEU A 59 -5.77 -13.76 0.93
C LEU A 59 -6.13 -14.69 -0.23
N THR A 60 -5.71 -14.37 -1.45
CA THR A 60 -5.92 -15.22 -2.63
C THR A 60 -5.30 -16.59 -2.44
N ALA A 61 -4.03 -16.66 -2.02
CA ALA A 61 -3.37 -17.94 -1.80
C ALA A 61 -4.04 -18.77 -0.69
N THR A 62 -4.47 -18.12 0.39
CA THR A 62 -5.21 -18.79 1.47
C THR A 62 -6.52 -19.37 0.96
N GLY A 63 -7.25 -18.65 0.10
CA GLY A 63 -8.48 -19.13 -0.54
C GLY A 63 -8.25 -20.30 -1.51
N GLU A 64 -7.08 -20.35 -2.15
CA GLU A 64 -6.64 -21.47 -3.01
C GLU A 64 -6.01 -22.64 -2.22
N GLY A 65 -5.94 -22.54 -0.89
CA GLY A 65 -5.28 -23.54 -0.03
C GLY A 65 -3.75 -23.59 -0.20
N GLN A 66 -3.15 -22.54 -0.75
CA GLN A 66 -1.72 -22.41 -0.98
C GLN A 66 -1.03 -21.66 0.16
N ALA A 67 0.10 -22.19 0.62
CA ALA A 67 0.94 -21.58 1.63
C ALA A 67 1.96 -20.62 0.99
N LEU A 68 1.97 -19.35 1.40
CA LEU A 68 2.84 -18.31 0.81
C LEU A 68 4.02 -17.95 1.72
N GLY A 69 5.22 -18.40 1.38
CA GLY A 69 6.46 -17.91 1.98
C GLY A 69 6.95 -16.59 1.38
N VAL A 70 8.03 -16.01 1.92
CA VAL A 70 8.63 -14.74 1.43
C VAL A 70 8.90 -14.76 -0.07
N ARG A 71 9.43 -15.88 -0.60
CA ARG A 71 9.72 -16.05 -2.04
C ARG A 71 8.45 -15.99 -2.90
N GLY A 72 7.38 -16.61 -2.43
CA GLY A 72 6.10 -16.59 -3.12
C GLY A 72 5.51 -15.18 -3.16
N VAL A 73 5.53 -14.48 -2.02
CA VAL A 73 5.06 -13.09 -1.93
C VAL A 73 5.88 -12.18 -2.84
N HIS A 74 7.21 -12.32 -2.82
CA HIS A 74 8.09 -11.54 -3.70
C HIS A 74 7.80 -11.81 -5.19
N SER A 75 7.61 -13.07 -5.59
CA SER A 75 7.22 -13.43 -6.96
C SER A 75 5.87 -12.80 -7.35
N GLN A 76 4.88 -12.79 -6.45
CA GLN A 76 3.60 -12.11 -6.67
C GLN A 76 3.77 -10.59 -6.82
N MET A 77 4.62 -9.95 -6.02
CA MET A 77 4.90 -8.52 -6.16
C MET A 77 5.53 -8.20 -7.53
N LEU A 78 6.47 -9.02 -7.99
CA LEU A 78 7.06 -8.87 -9.33
C LEU A 78 6.03 -9.05 -10.45
N LYS A 79 5.12 -10.03 -10.34
CA LYS A 79 4.03 -10.24 -11.32
C LYS A 79 3.07 -9.05 -11.40
N LEU A 80 2.92 -8.30 -10.31
CA LEU A 80 2.09 -7.10 -10.24
C LEU A 80 2.83 -5.83 -10.69
N ASP A 81 4.04 -5.94 -11.23
CA ASP A 81 4.91 -4.83 -11.63
C ASP A 81 5.28 -3.90 -10.46
N ILE A 82 5.40 -4.48 -9.25
CA ILE A 82 5.82 -3.76 -8.04
C ILE A 82 7.24 -4.23 -7.69
N PRO A 83 8.29 -3.54 -8.18
CA PRO A 83 9.68 -3.96 -7.99
C PRO A 83 10.14 -3.67 -6.56
N LEU A 84 9.79 -4.55 -5.63
CA LEU A 84 10.31 -4.53 -4.27
C LEU A 84 11.50 -5.47 -4.16
N SER A 85 12.51 -5.03 -3.42
CA SER A 85 13.61 -5.92 -3.06
C SER A 85 13.10 -7.03 -2.14
N PHE A 86 13.75 -8.19 -2.19
CA PHE A 86 13.47 -9.31 -1.29
C PHE A 86 13.57 -8.91 0.20
N LEU A 87 14.51 -8.02 0.54
CA LEU A 87 14.65 -7.47 1.89
C LEU A 87 13.41 -6.66 2.28
N SER A 88 12.95 -5.76 1.42
CA SER A 88 11.75 -4.95 1.66
C SER A 88 10.50 -5.82 1.84
N VAL A 89 10.36 -6.91 1.09
CA VAL A 89 9.25 -7.87 1.29
C VAL A 89 9.32 -8.50 2.68
N ARG A 90 10.52 -8.94 3.11
CA ARG A 90 10.72 -9.50 4.44
C ARG A 90 10.41 -8.50 5.55
N GLU A 91 10.80 -7.23 5.38
CA GLU A 91 10.49 -6.16 6.34
C GLU A 91 8.98 -5.89 6.42
N VAL A 92 8.28 -5.87 5.29
CA VAL A 92 6.82 -5.72 5.26
C VAL A 92 6.13 -6.89 5.98
N LEU A 93 6.52 -8.13 5.66
CA LEU A 93 5.97 -9.32 6.32
C LEU A 93 6.26 -9.33 7.81
N LYS A 94 7.48 -8.96 8.21
CA LYS A 94 7.83 -8.83 9.63
C LYS A 94 6.94 -7.80 10.33
N ARG A 95 6.77 -6.60 9.75
CA ARG A 95 5.92 -5.57 10.35
C ARG A 95 4.46 -5.99 10.43
N LEU A 96 3.93 -6.67 9.41
CA LEU A 96 2.56 -7.20 9.46
C LEU A 96 2.40 -8.29 10.53
N CYS A 97 3.46 -9.05 10.81
CA CYS A 97 3.49 -10.06 11.87
C CYS A 97 3.57 -9.41 13.26
N ASP A 98 4.44 -8.41 13.43
CA ASP A 98 4.62 -7.67 14.69
C ASP A 98 3.31 -6.96 15.10
N GLU A 99 2.53 -6.50 14.12
CA GLU A 99 1.23 -5.83 14.32
C GLU A 99 0.06 -6.83 14.46
N GLY A 100 0.33 -8.13 14.32
CA GLY A 100 -0.66 -9.20 14.49
C GLY A 100 -1.68 -9.35 13.36
N VAL A 101 -1.41 -8.81 12.16
CA VAL A 101 -2.29 -8.96 10.99
C VAL A 101 -2.06 -10.31 10.30
N ILE A 102 -0.81 -10.78 10.28
CA ILE A 102 -0.41 -12.06 9.72
C ILE A 102 0.37 -12.86 10.76
N LEU A 103 0.54 -14.15 10.50
CA LEU A 103 1.34 -15.04 11.33
C LEU A 103 2.32 -15.85 10.47
N LEU A 104 3.47 -16.14 11.06
CA LEU A 104 4.46 -17.04 10.47
C LEU A 104 4.19 -18.46 10.99
N ASN A 105 3.84 -19.35 10.08
CA ASN A 105 3.61 -20.76 10.37
C ASN A 105 4.93 -21.54 10.51
N ALA A 106 4.87 -22.73 11.09
CA ALA A 106 6.04 -23.61 11.29
C ALA A 106 6.70 -24.06 9.98
N ASP A 107 5.93 -24.13 8.88
CA ASP A 107 6.39 -24.43 7.52
C ASP A 107 7.04 -23.23 6.82
N LYS A 108 7.24 -22.10 7.53
CA LYS A 108 7.77 -20.83 7.02
C LYS A 108 6.86 -20.12 6.00
N SER A 109 5.60 -20.52 5.94
CA SER A 109 4.57 -19.78 5.21
C SER A 109 3.98 -18.67 6.07
N TYR A 110 3.41 -17.67 5.41
CA TYR A 110 2.62 -16.63 6.04
C TYR A 110 1.14 -16.88 5.74
N SER A 111 0.31 -16.73 6.77
CA SER A 111 -1.14 -16.72 6.64
C SER A 111 -1.73 -15.54 7.40
N LEU A 112 -2.98 -15.19 7.10
CA LEU A 112 -3.68 -14.17 7.87
C LEU A 112 -3.89 -14.63 9.32
N HIS A 113 -3.77 -13.69 10.24
CA HIS A 113 -4.08 -13.96 11.63
C HIS A 113 -5.58 -14.27 11.79
N PRO A 114 -6.01 -15.23 12.63
CA PRO A 114 -7.42 -15.57 12.81
C PRO A 114 -8.30 -14.35 13.11
N ARG A 115 -7.79 -13.40 13.93
CA ARG A 115 -8.44 -12.12 14.21
C ARG A 115 -8.65 -11.26 12.95
N ALA A 116 -7.64 -11.19 12.08
CA ALA A 116 -7.72 -10.44 10.83
C ALA A 116 -8.66 -11.11 9.83
N TRP A 117 -8.63 -12.45 9.77
CA TRP A 117 -9.54 -13.25 8.96
C TRP A 117 -11.00 -13.07 9.41
N GLN A 118 -11.25 -13.16 10.72
CA GLN A 118 -12.57 -12.89 11.30
C GLN A 118 -13.04 -11.46 10.98
N TRP A 119 -12.17 -10.47 11.15
CA TRP A 119 -12.51 -9.07 10.83
C TRP A 119 -12.90 -8.90 9.36
N LEU A 120 -12.22 -9.58 8.43
CA LEU A 120 -12.56 -9.56 7.00
C LEU A 120 -13.86 -10.31 6.68
N ASN A 121 -14.18 -11.35 7.44
CA ASN A 121 -15.36 -12.20 7.23
C ASN A 121 -16.56 -11.80 8.09
N GLU A 122 -16.43 -10.82 8.97
CA GLU A 122 -17.55 -10.19 9.68
C GLU A 122 -18.02 -8.96 8.90
N PRO A 123 -19.04 -9.09 8.02
CA PRO A 123 -19.66 -7.94 7.40
C PRO A 123 -20.44 -7.15 8.46
N GLY A 124 -19.81 -6.11 9.01
CA GLY A 124 -20.52 -5.01 9.67
C GLY A 124 -20.73 -5.16 11.17
N LYS A 125 -19.65 -5.13 11.96
CA LYS A 125 -19.76 -4.61 13.33
C LYS A 125 -19.38 -3.13 13.33
N PRO A 126 -20.34 -2.18 13.46
CA PRO A 126 -19.99 -0.81 13.78
C PRO A 126 -19.23 -0.84 15.10
N ALA A 127 -18.12 -0.11 15.17
CA ALA A 127 -17.49 0.22 16.43
C ALA A 127 -18.54 0.92 17.29
N GLU A 128 -18.91 0.28 18.39
CA GLU A 128 -19.70 0.88 19.48
C GLU A 128 -18.87 1.98 20.17
#